data_AF-A0A154VEL5-F1
#
_entry.id   AF-A0A154VEL5-F1
#
_cell.length_a   1.000
_cell.length_b   1.000
_cell.length_c   1.000
_cell.angle_alpha   90.00
_cell.angle_beta   90.00
_cell.angle_gamma   90.00
#
_symmetry.space_group_name_H-M   'P 1'
#
loop_
_entity.id
_entity.type
_entity.pdbx_description
1 polymer ?
#
loop_
_entity_poly.entity_id
_entity_poly.type
_entity_poly.pdbx_seq_one_letter_code
_entity_poly.pdbx_strand_id
1 'polypeptide(L)'
;MTDFSYVREHYDVPACYGRRVTVSGKPGTIIQDKGHYIGVNFDADKPGVVKPCHPTSEVEYHDIGNPRKLTRSQRRYLDYLDCGECFDDFHSYLKYLSDKGDAA
;
A
#
# COMPACT_ATOMS: atom_id res chain seq x y z
N MET A 1 5.00 2.04 11.99
CA MET A 1 3.61 2.26 11.53
C MET A 1 3.35 3.75 11.59
N THR A 2 3.14 4.39 10.44
CA THR A 2 2.69 5.79 10.37
C THR A 2 1.22 5.83 10.81
N ASP A 3 0.92 6.49 11.92
CA ASP A 3 -0.39 6.45 12.60
C ASP A 3 -1.43 7.40 11.96
N PHE A 4 -1.13 7.96 10.78
CA PHE A 4 -1.97 8.98 10.14
C PHE A 4 -2.26 10.17 11.08
N SER A 5 -1.42 10.38 12.11
CA SER A 5 -1.69 11.32 13.20
C SER A 5 -1.92 12.73 12.68
N TYR A 6 -1.08 13.18 11.75
CA TYR A 6 -1.26 14.47 11.08
C TYR A 6 -2.62 14.57 10.37
N VAL A 7 -2.99 13.58 9.58
CA VAL A 7 -4.28 13.57 8.86
C VAL A 7 -5.45 13.62 9.83
N ARG A 8 -5.40 12.78 10.88
CA ARG A 8 -6.46 12.64 11.88
C ARG A 8 -6.63 13.93 12.67
N GLU A 9 -5.54 14.54 13.12
CA GLU A 9 -5.56 15.75 13.94
C GLU A 9 -5.88 17.01 13.10
N HIS A 10 -5.34 17.10 11.88
CA HIS A 10 -5.49 18.29 11.05
C HIS A 10 -6.85 18.38 10.36
N TYR A 11 -7.37 17.26 9.86
CA TYR A 11 -8.64 17.21 9.12
C TYR A 11 -9.81 16.66 9.93
N ASP A 12 -9.59 16.22 11.17
CA ASP A 12 -10.60 15.60 12.04
C ASP A 12 -11.31 14.41 11.38
N VAL A 13 -10.53 13.48 10.83
CA VAL A 13 -11.04 12.29 10.13
C VAL A 13 -10.54 11.00 10.77
N PRO A 14 -11.32 9.90 10.72
CA PRO A 14 -10.93 8.63 11.33
C PRO A 14 -9.94 7.83 10.45
N ALA A 15 -9.01 8.49 9.74
CA ALA A 15 -8.08 7.82 8.84
C ALA A 15 -7.14 6.86 9.59
N CYS A 16 -7.06 5.61 9.17
CA CYS A 16 -6.10 4.65 9.68
C CYS A 16 -5.82 3.53 8.66
N TYR A 17 -4.71 2.82 8.85
CA TYR A 17 -4.35 1.69 7.98
C TYR A 17 -5.44 0.62 8.01
N GLY A 18 -5.83 0.13 6.83
CA GLY A 18 -6.86 -0.89 6.67
C GLY A 18 -8.29 -0.36 6.67
N ARG A 19 -8.53 0.93 6.94
CA ARG A 19 -9.88 1.48 6.88
C ARG A 19 -10.41 1.51 5.45
N ARG A 20 -11.66 1.08 5.29
CA ARG A 20 -12.38 1.15 4.02
C ARG A 20 -12.86 2.56 3.76
N VAL A 21 -12.76 2.99 2.50
CA VAL A 21 -13.22 4.30 2.05
C VAL A 21 -13.90 4.20 0.70
N THR A 22 -14.82 5.12 0.44
CA THR A 22 -15.30 5.44 -0.91
C THR A 22 -14.82 6.84 -1.24
N VAL A 23 -14.04 7.00 -2.32
CA VAL A 23 -13.55 8.31 -2.78
C VAL A 23 -14.15 8.59 -4.15
N SER A 24 -14.95 9.65 -4.26
CA SER A 24 -15.65 10.02 -5.51
C SER A 24 -16.39 8.83 -6.13
N GLY A 25 -17.13 8.07 -5.30
CA GLY A 25 -17.88 6.87 -5.72
C GLY A 25 -17.03 5.62 -5.96
N LYS A 26 -15.71 5.65 -5.76
CA LYS A 26 -14.81 4.50 -5.96
C LYS A 26 -14.41 3.86 -4.63
N PRO A 27 -14.71 2.57 -4.39
CA PRO A 27 -14.35 1.90 -3.17
C PRO A 27 -12.86 1.53 -3.12
N GLY A 28 -12.26 1.62 -1.95
CA GLY A 28 -10.87 1.28 -1.70
C GLY A 28 -10.53 1.12 -0.23
N THR A 29 -9.24 0.89 0.05
CA THR A 29 -8.69 0.75 1.40
C THR A 29 -7.52 1.68 1.60
N ILE A 30 -7.46 2.36 2.74
CA ILE A 30 -6.30 3.15 3.14
C ILE A 30 -5.15 2.19 3.49
N ILE A 31 -4.02 2.30 2.78
CA ILE A 31 -2.86 1.42 2.99
C ILE A 31 -1.54 2.17 3.13
N GLN A 32 -1.52 3.50 3.03
CA GLN A 32 -0.30 4.29 3.19
C GLN A 32 -0.61 5.69 3.71
N ASP A 33 0.21 6.18 4.64
CA ASP A 33 0.21 7.58 5.04
C ASP A 33 1.02 8.40 4.01
N LYS A 34 0.45 9.49 3.50
CA LYS A 34 1.08 10.39 2.52
C LYS A 34 1.04 11.85 3.00
N GLY A 35 1.10 12.08 4.32
CA GLY A 35 1.15 13.42 4.90
C GLY A 35 -0.21 14.12 4.81
N HIS A 36 -0.38 15.06 3.88
CA HIS A 36 -1.68 15.73 3.67
C HIS A 36 -2.72 14.84 2.97
N TYR A 37 -2.35 13.64 2.53
CA TYR A 37 -3.19 12.74 1.75
C TYR A 37 -3.28 11.37 2.42
N ILE A 38 -4.42 10.70 2.22
CA ILE A 38 -4.55 9.27 2.48
C ILE A 38 -4.16 8.47 1.24
N GLY A 39 -3.27 7.50 1.38
CA GLY A 39 -2.91 6.58 0.32
C GLY A 39 -3.92 5.44 0.21
N VAL A 40 -4.73 5.46 -0.84
CA VAL A 40 -5.81 4.49 -1.06
C VAL A 40 -5.42 3.50 -2.15
N ASN A 41 -5.60 2.20 -1.88
CA ASN A 41 -5.64 1.16 -2.91
C ASN A 41 -7.11 0.92 -3.27
N PHE A 42 -7.51 1.33 -4.47
CA PHE A 42 -8.85 1.09 -4.98
C PHE A 42 -9.04 -0.37 -5.36
N ASP A 43 -10.26 -0.87 -5.20
CA ASP A 43 -10.56 -2.29 -5.46
C ASP A 43 -10.37 -2.66 -6.94
N ALA A 44 -10.62 -1.70 -7.84
CA ALA A 44 -10.42 -1.86 -9.28
C ALA A 44 -8.94 -1.85 -9.70
N ASP A 45 -8.04 -1.34 -8.85
CA ASP A 45 -6.61 -1.32 -9.14
C ASP A 45 -5.94 -2.65 -8.74
N LYS A 46 -4.71 -2.88 -9.21
CA LYS A 46 -3.89 -4.01 -8.74
C LYS A 46 -3.50 -3.81 -7.27
N PRO A 47 -3.31 -4.89 -6.48
CA PRO A 47 -2.74 -4.78 -5.14
C PRO A 47 -1.44 -3.97 -5.16
N GLY A 48 -1.25 -3.08 -4.19
CA GLY A 48 -0.05 -2.24 -4.09
C GLY A 48 -0.06 -0.96 -4.93
N VAL A 49 -1.06 -0.74 -5.79
CA VAL A 49 -1.24 0.56 -6.47
C VAL A 49 -1.85 1.54 -5.47
N VAL A 50 -1.07 2.52 -5.01
CA VAL A 50 -1.52 3.51 -4.03
C VAL A 50 -1.71 4.87 -4.67
N LYS A 51 -2.95 5.35 -4.70
CA LYS A 51 -3.28 6.70 -5.16
C LYS A 51 -3.44 7.65 -3.98
N PRO A 52 -2.86 8.86 -4.02
CA PRO A 52 -3.12 9.87 -3.01
C PRO A 52 -4.56 10.40 -3.17
N CYS A 53 -5.31 10.45 -2.08
CA CYS A 53 -6.64 11.04 -2.02
C CYS A 53 -6.69 12.08 -0.91
N HIS A 54 -7.34 13.22 -1.15
CA HIS A 54 -7.49 14.25 -0.12
C HIS A 54 -8.40 13.70 1.00
N PRO A 55 -8.07 13.85 2.29
CA PRO A 55 -8.79 13.16 3.36
C PRO A 55 -10.26 13.58 3.52
N THR A 56 -10.64 14.75 3.02
CA THR A 56 -12.01 15.28 3.14
C THR A 56 -12.74 15.48 1.81
N SER A 57 -12.08 15.29 0.66
CA SER A 57 -12.69 15.58 -0.65
C SER A 57 -13.45 14.36 -1.16
N GLU A 58 -14.79 14.36 -1.00
CA GLU A 58 -15.67 13.28 -1.45
C GLU A 58 -15.27 11.90 -0.88
N VAL A 59 -14.83 11.89 0.38
CA VAL A 59 -14.41 10.67 1.08
C VAL A 59 -15.49 10.26 2.08
N GLU A 60 -15.99 9.04 1.91
CA GLU A 60 -16.80 8.36 2.91
C GLU A 60 -15.91 7.34 3.63
N TYR A 61 -15.86 7.44 4.95
CA TYR A 61 -15.11 6.52 5.80
C TYR A 61 -16.04 5.42 6.32
N HIS A 62 -15.61 4.17 6.17
CA HIS A 62 -16.34 2.99 6.62
C HIS A 62 -15.57 2.25 7.71
N ASP A 63 -15.97 1.01 7.97
CA ASP A 63 -15.31 0.11 8.92
C ASP A 63 -13.89 -0.30 8.50
N ILE A 64 -13.18 -0.92 9.43
CA ILE A 64 -11.88 -1.53 9.16
C ILE A 64 -12.08 -2.74 8.26
N GLY A 65 -11.42 -2.71 7.11
CA GLY A 65 -11.36 -3.81 6.17
C GLY A 65 -10.02 -4.53 6.22
N ASN A 66 -9.86 -5.48 5.29
CA ASN A 66 -8.62 -6.22 5.14
C ASN A 66 -7.85 -5.71 3.91
N PRO A 67 -6.68 -5.07 4.09
CA PRO A 67 -5.80 -4.70 2.99
C PRO A 67 -5.48 -5.87 2.08
N ARG A 68 -5.43 -5.62 0.77
CA ARG A 68 -5.05 -6.63 -0.20
C ARG A 68 -3.56 -6.93 -0.07
N LYS A 69 -3.21 -8.20 0.08
CA LYS A 69 -1.81 -8.64 0.11
C LYS A 69 -1.17 -8.42 -1.27
N LEU A 70 0.08 -7.98 -1.26
CA LEU A 70 0.91 -7.93 -2.45
C LEU A 70 1.12 -9.34 -3.02
N THR A 71 1.15 -9.45 -4.35
CA THR A 71 1.52 -10.71 -5.01
C THR A 71 2.95 -11.11 -4.66
N ARG A 72 3.27 -12.42 -4.78
CA ARG A 72 4.65 -12.91 -4.57
C ARG A 72 5.67 -12.14 -5.41
N SER A 73 5.38 -11.89 -6.68
CA SER A 73 6.27 -11.15 -7.57
C SER A 73 6.45 -9.69 -7.15
N GLN A 74 5.38 -9.02 -6.69
CA GLN A 74 5.47 -7.64 -6.21
C GLN A 74 6.30 -7.54 -4.93
N ARG A 75 6.14 -8.48 -3.98
CA ARG A 75 6.98 -8.53 -2.77
C ARG A 75 8.45 -8.72 -3.12
N ARG A 76 8.77 -9.74 -3.92
CA ARG A 76 10.14 -9.99 -4.39
C ARG A 76 10.75 -8.80 -5.11
N TYR A 77 9.96 -8.07 -5.89
CA TYR A 77 10.45 -6.87 -6.57
C TYR A 77 10.75 -5.73 -5.59
N LEU A 78 9.91 -5.51 -4.57
CA LEU A 78 10.21 -4.55 -3.50
C LEU A 78 11.46 -4.95 -2.72
N ASP A 79 11.56 -6.23 -2.35
CA ASP A 79 12.74 -6.77 -1.68
C ASP A 79 14.01 -6.56 -2.54
N TYR A 80 13.92 -6.78 -3.86
CA TYR A 80 14.98 -6.46 -4.80
C TYR A 80 15.32 -4.97 -4.84
N LEU A 81 14.34 -4.05 -4.80
CA LEU A 81 14.66 -2.62 -4.76
C LEU A 81 15.44 -2.24 -3.49
N ASP A 82 15.19 -2.91 -2.37
CA ASP A 82 15.89 -2.67 -1.12
C ASP A 82 17.33 -3.23 -1.11
N CYS A 83 17.60 -4.32 -1.85
CA CYS A 83 18.91 -4.99 -1.90
C CYS A 83 19.55 -5.03 -3.30
N GLY A 84 19.04 -4.22 -4.23
CA GLY A 84 19.30 -4.37 -5.66
C GLY A 84 20.75 -4.16 -6.05
N GLU A 85 21.48 -3.35 -5.27
CA GLU A 85 22.93 -3.13 -5.45
C GLU A 85 23.77 -4.40 -5.24
N CYS A 86 23.22 -5.44 -4.61
CA CYS A 86 23.89 -6.73 -4.43
C CYS A 86 23.73 -7.68 -5.64
N PHE A 87 22.99 -7.29 -6.67
CA PHE A 87 22.66 -8.14 -7.82
C PHE A 87 22.75 -7.36 -9.13
N ASP A 88 23.21 -8.01 -10.20
CA ASP A 88 23.33 -7.35 -11.51
C ASP A 88 21.97 -6.91 -12.06
N ASP A 89 20.93 -7.72 -11.82
CA ASP A 89 19.56 -7.45 -12.23
C ASP A 89 18.55 -8.24 -11.38
N PHE A 90 17.26 -7.99 -11.61
CA PHE A 90 16.18 -8.68 -10.92
C PHE A 90 16.17 -10.19 -11.21
N HIS A 91 16.64 -10.63 -12.38
CA HIS A 91 16.67 -12.05 -12.73
C HIS A 91 17.70 -12.81 -11.88
N SER A 92 18.88 -12.22 -11.69
CA SER A 92 19.95 -12.73 -10.83
C SER A 92 19.50 -12.83 -9.38
N TYR A 93 18.74 -11.83 -8.90
CA TYR A 93 18.09 -11.88 -7.59
C TYR A 93 17.08 -13.03 -7.46
N LEU A 94 16.21 -13.21 -8.46
CA LEU A 94 15.24 -14.31 -8.45
C LEU A 94 15.90 -15.69 -8.46
N LYS A 95 17.02 -15.83 -9.18
CA LYS A 95 17.81 -17.06 -9.18
C LYS A 95 18.40 -17.34 -7.80
N TYR A 96 18.99 -16.33 -7.16
CA TYR A 96 19.49 -16.44 -5.79
C TYR A 96 18.41 -16.89 -4.79
N LEU A 97 17.19 -16.33 -4.87
CA LEU A 97 16.07 -16.78 -4.02
C LEU A 97 15.69 -18.24 -4.28
N SER A 98 15.67 -18.66 -5.55
CA SER A 98 15.39 -20.04 -5.95
C SER A 98 16.46 -21.00 -5.40
N ASP A 99 17.74 -20.61 -5.49
CA ASP A 99 18.88 -21.42 -5.05
C ASP A 99 18.97 -21.52 -3.52
N LYS A 100 18.54 -20.47 -2.79
CA LYS A 100 18.46 -20.49 -1.31
C LYS A 100 17.32 -21.33 -0.75
N GLY A 101 16.43 -21.85 -1.58
CA GLY A 101 15.31 -22.67 -1.12
C GLY A 101 14.26 -21.88 -0.36
N ASP A 102 14.10 -20.58 -0.65
CA ASP A 102 12.90 -19.82 -0.26
C ASP A 102 11.72 -20.37 -1.06
N ALA A 103 11.22 -21.50 -0.54
CA ALA A 103 10.00 -22.15 -0.93
C ALA A 103 8.84 -21.17 -0.68
N ALA A 104 8.36 -20.61 -1.79
CA ALA A 104 6.97 -20.22 -2.02
C ALA A 104 6.33 -19.23 -1.02
#